data_AF-A0A5Q0BIV0-F1
#
_entry.id   AF-A0A5Q0BIV0-F1
#
_cell.length_a   1.000
_cell.length_b   1.000
_cell.length_c   1.000
_cell.angle_alpha   90.00
_cell.angle_beta   90.00
_cell.angle_gamma   90.00
#
_symmetry.space_group_name_H-M   'P 1'
#
loop_
_entity.id
_entity.type
_entity.pdbx_description
1 polymer ?
#
loop_
_entity_poly.entity_id
_entity_poly.type
_entity_poly.pdbx_seq_one_letter_code
_entity_poly.pdbx_strand_id
1 'polypeptide(L)'
;MPTIIDALNRFDIATRRELADYLGVSQAGFSRLFRAHAERIAQIGRGRAVRYALRSSFARVETPVPVYRVSPEGKVGRFGELEPLSKGRFLIRDAVFEDLPWFLWDMRPQGFIGRAFAHSETALRLPTDLQAWQNEDILLALTRRGEDCSGDLVAGHEALERYLALQDAPVAVSRADYAALAHAAVLGDVAGSSAAGEQPKFTAMLAHPDACSVIVKFSPPVRESPAARRFADLLICEHLALTVMREQSQDAAVSAIVETGGRVMLETRRFDRSANGRRALLSGTAIDAQFVGVVEPDWAAFIRTLCRKKRIDSGDRDHVLLWHAFGLLIGNSDMHLGNLSFFTEDYRSFTLAPAYDMLPMRWSPARGGEIVERQLDIPLRLLDNASFETAAVMAEDFWCRVRGFDALERRFSAIADAALLEIARVRRKVAKFAL
;
A
#
# COMPACT_ATOMS: atom_id res chain seq x y z
N MET A 1 -2.74 -19.87 46.07
CA MET A 1 -3.35 -20.48 44.87
C MET A 1 -3.04 -19.58 43.69
N PRO A 2 -2.71 -20.12 42.51
CA PRO A 2 -2.53 -19.29 41.31
C PRO A 2 -3.82 -18.53 41.00
N THR A 3 -3.69 -17.29 40.55
CA THR A 3 -4.83 -16.45 40.13
C THR A 3 -5.24 -16.78 38.69
N ILE A 4 -6.43 -16.36 38.28
CA ILE A 4 -6.86 -16.47 36.87
C ILE A 4 -5.93 -15.70 35.92
N ILE A 5 -5.28 -14.65 36.42
CA ILE A 5 -4.27 -13.89 35.68
C ILE A 5 -2.99 -14.72 35.49
N ASP A 6 -2.51 -15.40 36.54
CA ASP A 6 -1.34 -16.29 36.44
C ASP A 6 -1.59 -17.45 35.47
N ALA A 7 -2.80 -18.00 35.49
CA ALA A 7 -3.22 -19.05 34.57
C ALA A 7 -3.19 -18.55 33.11
N LEU A 8 -3.73 -17.36 32.84
CA LEU A 8 -3.71 -16.80 31.48
C LEU A 8 -2.31 -16.33 31.04
N ASN A 9 -1.45 -15.84 31.95
CA ASN A 9 -0.04 -15.59 31.60
C ASN A 9 0.65 -16.88 31.11
N ARG A 10 0.34 -18.02 31.74
CA ARG A 10 0.86 -19.33 31.36
C ARG A 10 0.27 -19.83 30.04
N PHE A 11 -1.05 -19.90 29.93
CA PHE A 11 -1.73 -20.50 28.78
C PHE A 11 -1.91 -19.56 27.59
N ASP A 12 -1.74 -18.25 27.79
CA ASP A 12 -2.07 -17.18 26.84
C ASP A 12 -3.56 -17.10 26.49
N ILE A 13 -4.05 -18.04 25.68
CA ILE A 13 -5.45 -18.17 25.27
C ILE A 13 -5.98 -19.53 25.71
N ALA A 14 -6.94 -19.52 26.62
CA ALA A 14 -7.44 -20.75 27.22
C ALA A 14 -8.97 -20.84 27.23
N THR A 15 -9.51 -22.06 27.17
CA THR A 15 -10.91 -22.34 27.47
C THR A 15 -11.19 -22.15 28.95
N ARG A 16 -12.47 -21.94 29.29
CA ARG A 16 -12.93 -22.00 30.68
C ARG A 16 -12.55 -23.31 31.37
N ARG A 17 -12.58 -24.45 30.65
CA ARG A 17 -12.27 -25.76 31.23
C ARG A 17 -10.80 -25.83 31.65
N GLU A 18 -9.88 -25.46 30.75
CA GLU A 18 -8.44 -25.43 31.05
C GLU A 18 -8.14 -24.53 32.24
N LEU A 19 -8.76 -23.35 32.31
CA LEU A 19 -8.58 -22.42 33.44
C LEU A 19 -9.19 -22.97 34.73
N ALA A 20 -10.40 -23.51 34.71
CA ALA A 20 -11.05 -24.07 35.90
C ALA A 20 -10.29 -25.27 36.46
N ASP A 21 -9.83 -26.17 35.57
CA ASP A 21 -9.05 -27.36 35.93
C ASP A 21 -7.70 -26.96 36.55
N TYR A 22 -7.00 -25.99 35.96
CA TYR A 22 -5.72 -25.49 36.48
C TYR A 22 -5.86 -24.78 37.85
N LEU A 23 -6.94 -24.02 38.03
CA LEU A 23 -7.20 -23.28 39.27
C LEU A 23 -7.85 -24.16 40.36
N GLY A 24 -8.30 -25.37 40.03
CA GLY A 24 -9.01 -26.25 40.94
C GLY A 24 -10.38 -25.70 41.38
N VAL A 25 -11.07 -24.95 40.51
CA VAL A 25 -12.35 -24.30 40.83
C VAL A 25 -13.52 -24.88 40.04
N SER A 26 -14.71 -24.87 40.65
CA SER A 26 -15.95 -25.20 39.93
C SER A 26 -16.30 -24.13 38.89
N GLN A 27 -17.26 -24.43 38.01
CA GLN A 27 -17.78 -23.45 37.04
C GLN A 27 -18.31 -22.17 37.72
N ALA A 28 -19.00 -22.29 38.85
CA ALA A 28 -19.45 -21.13 39.62
C ALA A 28 -18.27 -20.35 40.23
N GLY A 29 -17.22 -21.06 40.65
CA GLY A 29 -15.96 -20.46 41.08
C GLY A 29 -15.29 -19.65 39.97
N PHE A 30 -15.14 -20.24 38.79
CA PHE A 30 -14.59 -19.56 37.61
C PHE A 30 -15.38 -18.30 37.25
N SER A 31 -16.72 -18.39 37.19
CA SER A 31 -17.56 -17.24 36.87
C SER A 31 -17.39 -16.08 37.84
N ARG A 32 -17.16 -16.35 39.13
CA ARG A 32 -16.84 -15.30 40.12
C ARG A 32 -15.46 -14.68 39.89
N LEU A 33 -14.44 -15.52 39.64
CA LEU A 33 -13.08 -15.04 39.35
C LEU A 33 -13.03 -14.20 38.07
N PHE A 34 -13.72 -14.64 37.01
CA PHE A 34 -13.83 -13.87 35.77
C PHE A 34 -14.50 -12.52 36.00
N ARG A 35 -15.63 -12.46 36.72
CA ARG A 35 -16.31 -11.19 37.01
C ARG A 35 -15.43 -10.23 37.83
N ALA A 36 -14.61 -10.76 38.73
CA ALA A 36 -13.69 -9.95 39.55
C ALA A 36 -12.52 -9.35 38.76
N HIS A 37 -12.28 -9.82 37.54
CA HIS A 37 -11.20 -9.36 36.64
C HIS A 37 -11.72 -9.12 35.21
N ALA A 38 -13.01 -8.80 35.08
CA ALA A 38 -13.68 -8.72 33.79
C ALA A 38 -13.12 -7.60 32.92
N GLU A 39 -12.52 -6.59 33.53
CA GLU A 39 -11.80 -5.48 32.90
C GLU A 39 -10.42 -5.88 32.36
N ARG A 40 -9.79 -6.93 32.90
CA ARG A 40 -8.47 -7.42 32.48
C ARG A 40 -8.51 -8.64 31.57
N ILE A 41 -9.67 -9.29 31.44
CA ILE A 41 -9.82 -10.54 30.69
C ILE A 41 -10.77 -10.34 29.50
N ALA A 42 -10.23 -10.53 28.29
CA ALA A 42 -10.99 -10.59 27.06
C ALA A 42 -11.71 -11.93 26.93
N GLN A 43 -12.95 -11.91 26.41
CA GLN A 43 -13.66 -13.11 26.01
C GLN A 43 -13.69 -13.17 24.48
N ILE A 44 -13.17 -14.27 23.92
CA ILE A 44 -13.03 -14.49 22.49
C ILE A 44 -14.09 -15.51 22.04
N GLY A 45 -14.92 -15.15 21.06
CA GLY A 45 -15.92 -16.04 20.48
C GLY A 45 -17.14 -16.31 21.36
N ARG A 46 -17.96 -17.29 20.96
CA ARG A 46 -19.27 -17.57 21.56
C ARG A 46 -19.52 -19.06 21.81
N GLY A 47 -20.45 -19.35 22.73
CA GLY A 47 -20.90 -20.71 23.03
C GLY A 47 -19.79 -21.64 23.54
N ARG A 48 -19.61 -22.80 22.89
CA ARG A 48 -18.59 -23.79 23.27
C ARG A 48 -17.17 -23.41 22.81
N ALA A 49 -17.05 -22.47 21.88
CA ALA A 49 -15.76 -22.00 21.36
C ALA A 49 -15.16 -20.86 22.18
N VAL A 50 -15.81 -20.43 23.27
CA VAL A 50 -15.34 -19.32 24.12
C VAL A 50 -13.94 -19.61 24.65
N ARG A 51 -13.04 -18.68 24.38
CA ARG A 51 -11.71 -18.60 24.98
C ARG A 51 -11.57 -17.31 25.77
N TYR A 52 -10.58 -17.28 26.65
CA TYR A 52 -10.21 -16.15 27.48
C TYR A 52 -8.74 -15.82 27.26
N ALA A 53 -8.43 -14.53 27.24
CA ALA A 53 -7.09 -14.00 27.11
C ALA A 53 -6.93 -12.78 28.02
N LEU A 54 -5.70 -12.43 28.38
CA LEU A 54 -5.45 -11.17 29.08
C LEU A 54 -5.52 -10.01 28.09
N ARG A 55 -6.16 -8.91 28.50
CA ARG A 55 -6.04 -7.63 27.81
C ARG A 55 -4.65 -7.07 28.03
N SER A 56 -4.14 -6.42 26.99
CA SER A 56 -3.03 -5.49 27.09
C SER A 56 -3.56 -4.06 26.97
N SER A 57 -2.73 -3.09 27.32
CA SER A 57 -3.05 -1.67 27.20
C SER A 57 -1.84 -0.93 26.65
N PHE A 58 -2.10 0.15 25.92
CA PHE A 58 -1.07 1.08 25.47
C PHE A 58 -1.06 2.30 26.38
N ALA A 59 0.10 2.95 26.50
CA ALA A 59 0.25 4.15 27.31
C ALA A 59 -0.31 5.40 26.60
N ARG A 60 -0.24 5.41 25.26
CA ARG A 60 -0.57 6.55 24.40
C ARG A 60 -1.86 6.36 23.59
N VAL A 61 -2.41 5.16 23.55
CA VAL A 61 -3.58 4.80 22.74
C VAL A 61 -4.69 4.27 23.62
N GLU A 62 -5.89 4.84 23.50
CA GLU A 62 -7.08 4.35 24.19
C GLU A 62 -7.56 3.03 23.56
N THR A 63 -7.86 2.05 24.42
CA THR A 63 -8.24 0.70 24.01
C THR A 63 -9.53 0.25 24.69
N PRO A 64 -10.41 -0.52 24.03
CA PRO A 64 -10.27 -1.01 22.66
C PRO A 64 -10.43 0.12 21.63
N VAL A 65 -9.70 0.03 20.52
CA VAL A 65 -9.75 1.03 19.46
C VAL A 65 -10.96 0.75 18.57
N PRO A 66 -11.97 1.65 18.49
CA PRO A 66 -13.08 1.46 17.57
C PRO A 66 -12.57 1.60 16.13
N VAL A 67 -12.99 0.71 15.25
CA VAL A 67 -12.66 0.77 13.82
C VAL A 67 -13.95 0.90 13.04
N TYR A 68 -13.98 1.89 12.15
CA TYR A 68 -15.08 2.22 11.27
C TYR A 68 -14.72 1.87 9.83
N ARG A 69 -15.75 1.62 9.02
CA ARG A 69 -15.66 1.42 7.58
C ARG A 69 -16.47 2.49 6.89
N VAL A 70 -15.91 3.09 5.84
CA VAL A 70 -16.58 4.01 4.94
C VAL A 70 -16.96 3.25 3.66
N SER A 71 -18.25 3.17 3.34
CA SER A 71 -18.69 2.49 2.12
C SER A 71 -18.38 3.33 0.86
N PRO A 72 -18.48 2.74 -0.36
CA PRO A 72 -18.35 3.50 -1.60
C PRO A 72 -19.41 4.61 -1.77
N GLU A 73 -20.52 4.55 -1.04
CA GLU A 73 -21.56 5.58 -1.02
C GLU A 73 -21.31 6.65 0.06
N GLY A 74 -20.20 6.56 0.80
CA GLY A 74 -19.86 7.51 1.86
C GLY A 74 -20.47 7.21 3.22
N LYS A 75 -21.11 6.05 3.39
CA LYS A 75 -21.75 5.70 4.66
C LYS A 75 -20.72 5.17 5.64
N VAL A 76 -20.65 5.79 6.82
CA VAL A 76 -19.84 5.31 7.94
C VAL A 76 -20.60 4.21 8.68
N GLY A 77 -19.99 3.03 8.79
CA GLY A 77 -20.46 1.91 9.58
C GLY A 77 -19.40 1.42 10.55
N ARG A 78 -19.82 0.72 11.61
CA ARG A 78 -18.88 0.09 12.54
C ARG A 78 -18.29 -1.18 11.92
N PHE A 79 -16.96 -1.27 11.88
CA PHE A 79 -16.24 -2.46 11.41
C PHE A 79 -15.96 -3.42 12.57
N GLY A 80 -15.46 -2.90 13.69
CA GLY A 80 -15.12 -3.70 14.86
C GLY A 80 -14.51 -2.86 15.98
N GLU A 81 -14.11 -3.53 17.05
CA GLU A 81 -13.25 -2.96 18.10
C GLU A 81 -11.97 -3.78 18.12
N LEU A 82 -10.84 -3.09 18.00
CA LEU A 82 -9.52 -3.69 18.08
C LEU A 82 -9.06 -3.68 19.53
N GLU A 83 -8.94 -4.87 20.09
CA GLU A 83 -8.57 -5.08 21.48
C GLU A 83 -7.17 -5.71 21.55
N PRO A 84 -6.15 -5.00 22.07
CA PRO A 84 -4.85 -5.59 22.27
C PRO A 84 -4.90 -6.60 23.42
N LEU A 85 -4.24 -7.72 23.22
CA LEU A 85 -4.14 -8.83 24.16
C LEU A 85 -2.69 -9.02 24.61
N SER A 86 -2.47 -9.88 25.61
CA SER A 86 -1.13 -10.28 26.04
C SER A 86 -0.31 -10.86 24.88
N LYS A 87 1.03 -10.80 25.04
CA LYS A 87 2.00 -11.39 24.11
C LYS A 87 1.90 -10.85 22.67
N GLY A 88 1.51 -9.58 22.52
CA GLY A 88 1.50 -8.88 21.23
C GLY A 88 0.29 -9.16 20.34
N ARG A 89 -0.67 -9.98 20.80
CA ARG A 89 -1.85 -10.37 20.01
C ARG A 89 -2.91 -9.29 19.97
N PHE A 90 -3.80 -9.37 18.99
CA PHE A 90 -4.95 -8.48 18.85
C PHE A 90 -6.23 -9.27 18.57
N LEU A 91 -7.33 -8.84 19.16
CA LEU A 91 -8.67 -9.36 18.90
C LEU A 91 -9.48 -8.30 18.13
N ILE A 92 -10.08 -8.70 17.01
CA ILE A 92 -11.09 -7.89 16.31
C ILE A 92 -12.06 -8.81 15.57
N ARG A 93 -13.37 -8.54 15.68
CA ARG A 93 -14.44 -9.33 15.04
C ARG A 93 -14.33 -10.84 15.32
N ASP A 94 -14.12 -11.20 16.59
CA ASP A 94 -13.95 -12.60 17.06
C ASP A 94 -12.72 -13.34 16.49
N ALA A 95 -11.84 -12.66 15.74
CA ALA A 95 -10.59 -13.21 15.21
C ALA A 95 -9.39 -12.69 16.01
N VAL A 96 -8.48 -13.61 16.35
CA VAL A 96 -7.22 -13.30 17.03
C VAL A 96 -6.10 -13.26 15.99
N PHE A 97 -5.28 -12.22 16.07
CA PHE A 97 -4.09 -12.01 15.26
C PHE A 97 -2.86 -12.06 16.16
N GLU A 98 -1.78 -12.65 15.65
CA GLU A 98 -0.50 -12.78 16.38
C GLU A 98 0.23 -11.45 16.55
N ASP A 99 -0.13 -10.46 15.73
CA ASP A 99 0.39 -9.10 15.71
C ASP A 99 -0.73 -8.14 15.26
N LEU A 100 -0.43 -6.84 15.07
CA LEU A 100 -1.38 -5.87 14.53
C LEU A 100 -2.01 -6.44 13.24
N PRO A 101 -3.36 -6.46 13.11
CA PRO A 101 -3.98 -7.06 11.95
C PRO A 101 -3.44 -6.46 10.65
N TRP A 102 -3.02 -7.33 9.74
CA TRP A 102 -2.31 -6.99 8.50
C TRP A 102 -2.98 -5.87 7.70
N PHE A 103 -4.32 -5.77 7.73
CA PHE A 103 -5.06 -4.70 7.07
C PHE A 103 -4.97 -3.33 7.75
N LEU A 104 -4.80 -3.26 9.07
CA LEU A 104 -4.50 -2.01 9.78
C LEU A 104 -3.02 -1.66 9.66
N TRP A 105 -2.15 -2.68 9.69
CA TRP A 105 -0.73 -2.48 9.48
C TRP A 105 -0.44 -1.85 8.11
N ASP A 106 -1.14 -2.29 7.05
CA ASP A 106 -1.00 -1.75 5.69
C ASP A 106 -1.41 -0.27 5.55
N MET A 107 -2.30 0.22 6.42
CA MET A 107 -2.76 1.61 6.41
C MET A 107 -1.74 2.60 6.98
N ARG A 108 -0.70 2.12 7.66
CA ARG A 108 0.24 2.99 8.38
C ARG A 108 0.91 3.98 7.42
N PRO A 109 1.21 5.20 7.87
CA PRO A 109 2.05 6.11 7.10
C PRO A 109 3.39 5.44 6.75
N GLN A 110 3.73 5.42 5.45
CA GLN A 110 4.92 4.75 4.95
C GLN A 110 5.58 5.53 3.80
N GLY A 111 6.84 5.18 3.52
CA GLY A 111 7.66 5.85 2.51
C GLY A 111 7.78 7.36 2.73
N PHE A 112 7.81 8.13 1.63
CA PHE A 112 7.91 9.59 1.64
C PHE A 112 6.81 10.25 2.50
N ILE A 113 5.54 9.89 2.30
CA ILE A 113 4.42 10.45 3.07
C ILE A 113 4.57 10.11 4.55
N GLY A 114 4.97 8.88 4.89
CA GLY A 114 5.17 8.45 6.26
C GLY A 114 6.28 9.23 6.97
N ARG A 115 7.43 9.44 6.31
CA ARG A 115 8.54 10.21 6.87
C ARG A 115 8.15 11.67 7.06
N ALA A 116 7.50 12.26 6.06
CA ALA A 116 7.02 13.62 6.15
C ALA A 116 5.99 13.80 7.28
N PHE A 117 5.11 12.81 7.46
CA PHE A 117 4.18 12.76 8.58
C PHE A 117 4.89 12.69 9.93
N ALA A 118 5.81 11.74 10.11
CA ALA A 118 6.53 11.57 11.37
C ALA A 118 7.35 12.81 11.76
N HIS A 119 7.91 13.51 10.77
CA HIS A 119 8.69 14.72 10.99
C HIS A 119 7.81 15.94 11.31
N SER A 120 6.71 16.14 10.58
CA SER A 120 5.82 17.29 10.79
C SER A 120 4.94 17.15 12.05
N GLU A 121 4.52 15.94 12.40
CA GLU A 121 3.55 15.70 13.47
C GLU A 121 4.21 15.50 14.84
N THR A 122 5.02 16.49 15.24
CA THR A 122 5.85 16.45 16.46
C THR A 122 5.04 16.26 17.75
N ALA A 123 3.78 16.69 17.77
CA ALA A 123 2.88 16.55 18.92
C ALA A 123 2.65 15.08 19.32
N LEU A 124 2.70 14.15 18.37
CA LEU A 124 2.52 12.72 18.61
C LEU A 124 3.78 12.02 19.15
N ARG A 125 4.93 12.70 19.12
CA ARG A 125 6.24 12.18 19.59
C ARG A 125 6.59 10.81 18.97
N LEU A 126 6.26 10.63 17.70
CA LEU A 126 6.56 9.41 16.96
C LEU A 126 8.06 9.34 16.63
N PRO A 127 8.67 8.14 16.57
CA PRO A 127 10.01 7.99 16.03
C PRO A 127 10.09 8.51 14.59
N THR A 128 11.16 9.22 14.24
CA THR A 128 11.35 9.73 12.87
C THR A 128 11.70 8.61 11.88
N ASP A 129 12.35 7.55 12.35
CA ASP A 129 12.60 6.35 11.56
C ASP A 129 11.36 5.43 11.61
N LEU A 130 10.71 5.27 10.46
CA LEU A 130 9.53 4.43 10.32
C LEU A 130 9.81 2.94 10.59
N GLN A 131 11.06 2.48 10.43
CA GLN A 131 11.44 1.09 10.72
C GLN A 131 11.48 0.81 12.23
N ALA A 132 11.58 1.86 13.06
CA ALA A 132 11.56 1.74 14.51
C ALA A 132 10.12 1.72 15.09
N TRP A 133 9.11 2.01 14.27
CA TRP A 133 7.73 2.09 14.74
C TRP A 133 7.23 0.76 15.28
N GLN A 134 6.70 0.80 16.50
CA GLN A 134 6.02 -0.33 17.11
C GLN A 134 4.50 -0.25 16.85
N ASN A 135 3.76 -1.30 17.22
CA ASN A 135 2.29 -1.30 17.07
C ASN A 135 1.61 -0.12 17.75
N GLU A 136 2.11 0.31 18.90
CA GLU A 136 1.58 1.49 19.60
C GLU A 136 1.78 2.78 18.79
N ASP A 137 2.92 2.93 18.11
CA ASP A 137 3.19 4.09 17.26
C ASP A 137 2.28 4.10 16.03
N ILE A 138 2.11 2.93 15.39
CA ILE A 138 1.19 2.76 14.27
C ILE A 138 -0.23 3.11 14.71
N LEU A 139 -0.71 2.54 15.81
CA LEU A 139 -2.05 2.80 16.31
C LEU A 139 -2.23 4.25 16.74
N LEU A 140 -1.21 4.89 17.32
CA LEU A 140 -1.31 6.32 17.63
C LEU A 140 -1.47 7.15 16.36
N ALA A 141 -0.64 6.90 15.34
CA ALA A 141 -0.74 7.58 14.06
C ALA A 141 -2.13 7.39 13.42
N LEU A 142 -2.62 6.16 13.36
CA LEU A 142 -3.93 5.84 12.78
C LEU A 142 -5.09 6.45 13.59
N THR A 143 -5.04 6.40 14.92
CA THR A 143 -6.13 6.88 15.77
C THR A 143 -6.25 8.40 15.85
N ARG A 144 -5.12 9.11 15.68
CA ARG A 144 -5.07 10.57 15.76
C ARG A 144 -5.12 11.24 14.39
N ARG A 145 -4.54 10.61 13.36
CA ARG A 145 -4.34 11.20 12.02
C ARG A 145 -4.59 10.23 10.86
N GLY A 146 -5.38 9.18 11.09
CA GLY A 146 -5.72 8.18 10.07
C GLY A 146 -6.92 8.55 9.18
N GLU A 147 -7.33 9.82 9.15
CA GLU A 147 -8.54 10.25 8.43
C GLU A 147 -8.48 10.01 6.93
N ASP A 148 -7.30 10.01 6.27
CA ASP A 148 -7.14 9.81 4.82
C ASP A 148 -6.17 8.68 4.43
N CYS A 149 -6.04 7.67 5.29
CA CYS A 149 -5.27 6.45 4.99
C CYS A 149 -5.78 5.70 3.74
N SER A 150 -4.94 4.83 3.18
CA SER A 150 -5.34 3.92 2.09
C SER A 150 -6.51 3.02 2.52
N GLY A 151 -7.39 2.71 1.58
CA GLY A 151 -8.51 1.80 1.80
C GLY A 151 -9.75 2.48 2.41
N ASP A 152 -10.58 1.69 3.10
CA ASP A 152 -11.92 2.09 3.57
C ASP A 152 -12.06 2.21 5.09
N LEU A 153 -11.03 1.90 5.86
CA LEU A 153 -11.11 1.91 7.31
C LEU A 153 -10.67 3.26 7.90
N VAL A 154 -11.24 3.58 9.06
CA VAL A 154 -10.81 4.68 9.93
C VAL A 154 -10.77 4.13 11.35
N ALA A 155 -9.61 4.21 12.01
CA ALA A 155 -9.43 3.70 13.37
C ALA A 155 -9.46 4.86 14.37
N GLY A 156 -10.19 4.73 15.48
CA GLY A 156 -10.31 5.74 16.52
C GLY A 156 -11.43 6.76 16.30
N HIS A 157 -11.95 7.31 17.40
CA HIS A 157 -12.96 8.37 17.36
C HIS A 157 -12.41 9.66 16.76
N GLU A 158 -11.20 10.08 17.16
CA GLU A 158 -10.64 11.34 16.67
C GLU A 158 -10.38 11.33 15.16
N ALA A 159 -9.79 10.26 14.62
CA ALA A 159 -9.62 10.13 13.16
C ALA A 159 -10.97 10.11 12.43
N LEU A 160 -12.02 9.54 13.03
CA LEU A 160 -13.37 9.60 12.48
C LEU A 160 -13.92 11.03 12.47
N GLU A 161 -13.80 11.77 13.58
CA GLU A 161 -14.22 13.18 13.66
C GLU A 161 -13.52 14.03 12.61
N ARG A 162 -12.21 13.85 12.43
CA ARG A 162 -11.43 14.51 11.37
C ARG A 162 -11.93 14.14 9.97
N TYR A 163 -12.20 12.85 9.73
CA TYR A 163 -12.77 12.40 8.47
C TYR A 163 -14.11 13.07 8.18
N LEU A 164 -15.03 13.13 9.15
CA LEU A 164 -16.33 13.78 8.99
C LEU A 164 -16.18 15.29 8.72
N ALA A 165 -15.29 15.97 9.45
CA ALA A 165 -15.00 17.38 9.22
C ALA A 165 -14.49 17.66 7.79
N LEU A 166 -13.67 16.76 7.23
CA LEU A 166 -13.23 16.85 5.83
C LEU A 166 -14.35 16.61 4.81
N GLN A 167 -15.39 15.84 5.17
CA GLN A 167 -16.57 15.67 4.31
C GLN A 167 -17.47 16.91 4.35
N ASP A 168 -17.63 17.52 5.52
CA ASP A 168 -18.48 18.71 5.69
C ASP A 168 -17.85 19.96 5.03
N ALA A 169 -16.52 20.08 5.09
CA ALA A 169 -15.78 21.18 4.48
C ALA A 169 -14.56 20.66 3.67
N PRO A 170 -14.77 20.14 2.45
CA PRO A 170 -13.68 19.63 1.62
C PRO A 170 -12.68 20.74 1.28
N VAL A 171 -11.40 20.47 1.53
CA VAL A 171 -10.31 21.34 1.07
C VAL A 171 -10.03 21.00 -0.39
N ALA A 172 -10.79 21.62 -1.28
CA ALA A 172 -10.61 21.47 -2.72
C ALA A 172 -9.45 22.35 -3.21
N VAL A 173 -8.57 21.78 -4.03
CA VAL A 173 -7.44 22.49 -4.64
C VAL A 173 -7.54 22.47 -6.16
N SER A 174 -6.84 23.39 -6.79
CA SER A 174 -6.64 23.41 -8.24
C SER A 174 -5.22 22.94 -8.59
N ARG A 175 -5.01 22.60 -9.87
CA ARG A 175 -3.66 22.27 -10.38
C ARG A 175 -2.67 23.44 -10.27
N ALA A 176 -3.15 24.68 -10.10
CA ALA A 176 -2.30 25.84 -9.86
C ALA A 176 -1.67 25.82 -8.46
N ASP A 177 -2.31 25.17 -7.48
CA ASP A 177 -1.83 25.08 -6.10
C ASP A 177 -0.73 24.03 -5.93
N TYR A 178 -0.55 23.15 -6.91
CA TYR A 178 0.36 22.00 -6.82
C TYR A 178 1.81 22.39 -6.55
N ALA A 179 2.28 23.53 -7.08
CA ALA A 179 3.64 24.01 -6.80
C ALA A 179 3.84 24.32 -5.30
N ALA A 180 2.84 24.94 -4.66
CA ALA A 180 2.87 25.25 -3.23
C ALA A 180 2.75 23.97 -2.38
N LEU A 181 1.88 23.04 -2.78
CA LEU A 181 1.71 21.75 -2.10
C LEU A 181 2.99 20.90 -2.20
N ALA A 182 3.65 20.85 -3.36
CA ALA A 182 4.92 20.16 -3.53
C ALA A 182 6.02 20.77 -2.62
N HIS A 183 6.06 22.10 -2.52
CA HIS A 183 6.99 22.77 -1.62
C HIS A 183 6.72 22.43 -0.15
N ALA A 184 5.45 22.47 0.28
CA ALA A 184 5.05 22.10 1.64
C ALA A 184 5.38 20.62 1.96
N ALA A 185 5.16 19.71 1.00
CA ALA A 185 5.46 18.29 1.15
C ALA A 185 6.96 18.04 1.36
N VAL A 186 7.84 18.76 0.65
CA VAL A 186 9.29 18.67 0.84
C VAL A 186 9.73 19.24 2.19
N LEU A 187 9.15 20.37 2.62
CA LEU A 187 9.43 20.94 3.95
C LEU A 187 8.98 20.03 5.09
N GLY A 188 7.91 19.26 4.86
CA GLY A 188 7.45 18.26 5.81
C GLY A 188 8.37 17.05 5.93
N ASP A 189 9.22 16.77 4.93
CA ASP A 189 10.15 15.63 4.92
C ASP A 189 11.49 15.98 5.59
N VAL A 190 12.24 14.95 5.98
CA VAL A 190 13.57 15.09 6.58
C VAL A 190 14.58 15.48 5.49
N ALA A 191 15.30 16.59 5.69
CA ALA A 191 16.33 17.05 4.76
C ALA A 191 17.35 15.94 4.42
N GLY A 192 17.56 15.68 3.13
CA GLY A 192 18.49 14.66 2.63
C GLY A 192 17.94 13.24 2.54
N SER A 193 16.69 12.98 2.99
CA SER A 193 16.06 11.65 2.91
C SER A 193 15.67 11.25 1.47
N SER A 194 15.48 12.23 0.59
CA SER A 194 15.12 12.01 -0.82
C SER A 194 16.21 11.27 -1.61
N ALA A 195 17.43 11.14 -1.06
CA ALA A 195 18.49 10.28 -1.60
C ALA A 195 18.19 8.77 -1.48
N ALA A 196 17.15 8.38 -0.73
CA ALA A 196 16.73 6.99 -0.55
C ALA A 196 15.90 6.43 -1.72
N GLY A 197 15.64 7.20 -2.78
CA GLY A 197 15.09 6.71 -4.04
C GLY A 197 13.56 6.65 -4.13
N GLU A 198 12.84 6.93 -3.04
CA GLU A 198 11.37 7.04 -3.08
C GLU A 198 10.93 8.39 -3.65
N GLN A 199 9.98 8.36 -4.60
CA GLN A 199 9.50 9.57 -5.27
C GLN A 199 8.65 10.45 -4.34
N PRO A 200 8.94 11.77 -4.25
CA PRO A 200 8.13 12.74 -3.51
C PRO A 200 6.68 12.78 -4.01
N LYS A 201 5.73 12.85 -3.08
CA LYS A 201 4.30 12.84 -3.40
C LYS A 201 3.44 13.46 -2.30
N PHE A 202 2.26 13.96 -2.68
CA PHE A 202 1.21 14.39 -1.76
C PHE A 202 -0.16 13.90 -2.23
N THR A 203 -1.15 13.90 -1.35
CA THR A 203 -2.56 13.65 -1.70
C THR A 203 -3.33 14.97 -1.75
N ALA A 204 -4.35 15.03 -2.60
CA ALA A 204 -5.21 16.21 -2.73
C ALA A 204 -6.63 15.82 -3.17
N MET A 205 -7.57 16.73 -2.97
CA MET A 205 -8.92 16.68 -3.55
C MET A 205 -9.03 17.79 -4.59
N LEU A 206 -9.24 17.43 -5.86
CA LEU A 206 -9.44 18.43 -6.92
C LEU A 206 -10.80 19.12 -6.77
N ALA A 207 -10.84 20.41 -7.14
CA ALA A 207 -12.08 21.17 -7.23
C ALA A 207 -12.94 20.77 -8.44
N HIS A 208 -14.24 21.10 -8.39
CA HIS A 208 -15.14 20.97 -9.53
C HIS A 208 -14.63 21.76 -10.75
N PRO A 209 -14.92 21.30 -11.98
CA PRO A 209 -15.74 20.13 -12.33
C PRO A 209 -15.01 18.78 -12.19
N ASP A 210 -13.68 18.78 -12.03
CA ASP A 210 -12.82 17.58 -11.98
C ASP A 210 -12.76 16.92 -10.59
N ALA A 211 -13.80 17.07 -9.77
CA ALA A 211 -13.75 16.69 -8.36
C ALA A 211 -13.40 15.21 -8.18
N CYS A 212 -12.19 14.95 -7.71
CA CYS A 212 -11.70 13.61 -7.40
C CYS A 212 -10.50 13.67 -6.47
N SER A 213 -10.30 12.59 -5.72
CA SER A 213 -9.11 12.44 -4.90
C SER A 213 -7.95 11.95 -5.77
N VAL A 214 -6.80 12.60 -5.61
CA VAL A 214 -5.60 12.33 -6.38
C VAL A 214 -4.40 12.11 -5.47
N ILE A 215 -3.44 11.34 -5.98
CA ILE A 215 -2.07 11.32 -5.47
C ILE A 215 -1.17 11.94 -6.55
N VAL A 216 -0.37 12.92 -6.18
CA VAL A 216 0.49 13.66 -7.10
C VAL A 216 1.94 13.35 -6.78
N LYS A 217 2.61 12.60 -7.66
CA LYS A 217 4.07 12.42 -7.60
C LYS A 217 4.73 13.60 -8.31
N PHE A 218 5.86 14.10 -7.82
CA PHE A 218 6.51 15.26 -8.41
C PHE A 218 8.04 15.15 -8.43
N SER A 219 8.63 15.73 -9.45
CA SER A 219 10.08 15.86 -9.60
C SER A 219 10.62 17.03 -8.77
N PRO A 220 11.93 17.03 -8.42
CA PRO A 220 12.64 18.27 -8.12
C PRO A 220 12.54 19.24 -9.30
N PRO A 221 12.71 20.56 -9.11
CA PRO A 221 12.72 21.52 -10.21
C PRO A 221 13.71 21.12 -11.30
N VAL A 222 13.25 21.04 -12.54
CA VAL A 222 13.94 20.37 -13.66
C VAL A 222 15.26 21.01 -14.07
N ARG A 223 15.57 22.21 -13.54
CA ARG A 223 16.80 22.97 -13.79
C ARG A 223 17.83 22.83 -12.67
N GLU A 224 17.49 22.18 -11.56
CA GLU A 224 18.43 22.01 -10.43
C GLU A 224 19.58 21.07 -10.76
N SER A 225 19.30 19.96 -11.46
CA SER A 225 20.33 18.98 -11.81
C SER A 225 19.88 18.05 -12.95
N PRO A 226 20.83 17.33 -13.59
CA PRO A 226 20.50 16.23 -14.49
C PRO A 226 19.63 15.15 -13.82
N ALA A 227 19.82 14.90 -12.53
CA ALA A 227 19.01 13.97 -11.74
C ALA A 227 17.55 14.42 -11.65
N ALA A 228 17.33 15.71 -11.35
CA ALA A 228 16.00 16.30 -11.28
C ALA A 228 15.25 16.15 -12.60
N ARG A 229 15.94 16.43 -13.72
CA ARG A 229 15.39 16.24 -15.07
C ARG A 229 15.09 14.78 -15.37
N ARG A 230 15.96 13.84 -14.98
CA ARG A 230 15.71 12.40 -15.17
C ARG A 230 14.48 11.93 -14.39
N PHE A 231 14.27 12.41 -13.16
CA PHE A 231 13.04 12.10 -12.42
C PHE A 231 11.79 12.67 -13.10
N ALA A 232 11.87 13.88 -13.65
CA ALA A 232 10.79 14.46 -14.44
C ALA A 232 10.46 13.59 -15.68
N ASP A 233 11.49 13.16 -16.42
CA ASP A 233 11.33 12.26 -17.57
C ASP A 233 10.71 10.90 -17.16
N LEU A 234 11.05 10.36 -15.98
CA LEU A 234 10.47 9.12 -15.45
C LEU A 234 8.99 9.24 -15.11
N LEU A 235 8.53 10.39 -14.58
CA LEU A 235 7.11 10.64 -14.33
C LEU A 235 6.29 10.66 -15.64
N ILE A 236 6.88 11.23 -16.71
CA ILE A 236 6.28 11.17 -18.06
C ILE A 236 6.22 9.71 -18.54
N CYS A 237 7.29 8.94 -18.35
CA CYS A 237 7.29 7.52 -18.71
C CYS A 237 6.21 6.73 -17.94
N GLU A 238 6.00 7.00 -16.66
CA GLU A 238 4.92 6.36 -15.90
C GLU A 238 3.55 6.67 -16.52
N HIS A 239 3.26 7.93 -16.86
CA HIS A 239 2.03 8.31 -17.55
C HIS A 239 1.84 7.57 -18.88
N LEU A 240 2.90 7.47 -19.69
CA LEU A 240 2.87 6.77 -20.98
C LEU A 240 2.62 5.27 -20.81
N ALA A 241 3.28 4.63 -19.84
CA ALA A 241 3.09 3.20 -19.57
C ALA A 241 1.65 2.91 -19.13
N LEU A 242 1.11 3.69 -18.18
CA LEU A 242 -0.29 3.55 -17.76
C LEU A 242 -1.27 3.80 -18.92
N THR A 243 -0.92 4.71 -19.83
CA THR A 243 -1.73 4.98 -21.01
C THR A 243 -1.76 3.81 -21.98
N VAL A 244 -0.61 3.21 -22.29
CA VAL A 244 -0.53 1.99 -23.10
C VAL A 244 -1.34 0.86 -22.47
N MET A 245 -1.20 0.65 -21.15
CA MET A 245 -1.93 -0.40 -20.44
C MET A 245 -3.44 -0.27 -20.61
N ARG A 246 -3.99 0.92 -20.36
CA ARG A 246 -5.43 1.17 -20.53
C ARG A 246 -5.91 1.02 -21.98
N GLU A 247 -5.14 1.50 -22.96
CA GLU A 247 -5.48 1.35 -24.39
C GLU A 247 -5.46 -0.12 -24.84
N GLN A 248 -4.70 -0.96 -24.13
CA GLN A 248 -4.66 -2.41 -24.28
C GLN A 248 -5.64 -3.12 -23.33
N SER A 249 -6.69 -2.41 -22.91
CA SER A 249 -7.79 -2.90 -22.07
C SER A 249 -7.35 -3.50 -20.73
N GLN A 250 -6.19 -3.10 -20.21
CA GLN A 250 -5.76 -3.42 -18.86
C GLN A 250 -6.28 -2.36 -17.89
N ASP A 251 -6.70 -2.79 -16.70
CA ASP A 251 -7.07 -1.83 -15.65
C ASP A 251 -5.81 -1.15 -15.11
N ALA A 252 -5.70 0.16 -15.32
CA ALA A 252 -4.55 0.97 -14.94
C ALA A 252 -5.02 2.35 -14.51
N ALA A 253 -4.33 2.91 -13.51
CA ALA A 253 -4.71 4.16 -12.90
C ALA A 253 -4.76 5.31 -13.91
N VAL A 254 -5.83 6.10 -13.85
CA VAL A 254 -5.98 7.29 -14.70
C VAL A 254 -5.02 8.36 -14.21
N SER A 255 -4.17 8.85 -15.11
CA SER A 255 -3.16 9.85 -14.79
C SER A 255 -3.07 10.98 -15.81
N ALA A 256 -2.51 12.11 -15.39
CA ALA A 256 -2.22 13.26 -16.20
C ALA A 256 -0.87 13.88 -15.81
N ILE A 257 -0.18 14.48 -16.79
CA ILE A 257 1.03 15.26 -16.55
C ILE A 257 0.64 16.72 -16.33
N VAL A 258 1.17 17.30 -15.25
CA VAL A 258 1.02 18.72 -14.93
C VAL A 258 2.41 19.33 -14.78
N GLU A 259 2.66 20.41 -15.52
CA GLU A 259 3.91 21.17 -15.43
C GLU A 259 3.65 22.50 -14.70
N THR A 260 4.23 22.67 -13.52
CA THR A 260 4.07 23.89 -12.72
C THR A 260 5.22 24.07 -11.74
N GLY A 261 5.54 25.31 -11.37
CA GLY A 261 6.63 25.62 -10.44
C GLY A 261 8.01 25.10 -10.88
N GLY A 262 8.23 24.97 -12.20
CA GLY A 262 9.45 24.39 -12.76
C GLY A 262 9.61 22.88 -12.53
N ARG A 263 8.54 22.17 -12.18
CA ARG A 263 8.50 20.72 -11.93
C ARG A 263 7.57 20.04 -12.92
N VAL A 264 7.87 18.78 -13.22
CA VAL A 264 6.90 17.83 -13.79
C VAL A 264 6.24 17.08 -12.65
N MET A 265 4.92 16.94 -12.74
CA MET A 265 4.10 16.22 -11.77
C MET A 265 3.20 15.21 -12.48
N LEU A 266 3.11 14.02 -11.89
CA LEU A 266 2.18 12.98 -12.28
C LEU A 266 1.00 12.99 -11.32
N GLU A 267 -0.12 13.53 -11.78
CA GLU A 267 -1.41 13.43 -11.09
C GLU A 267 -2.04 12.08 -11.40
N THR A 268 -2.29 11.26 -10.37
CA THR A 268 -2.95 9.96 -10.52
C THR A 268 -4.21 9.94 -9.68
N ARG A 269 -5.35 9.58 -10.30
CA ARG A 269 -6.62 9.44 -9.59
C ARG A 269 -6.57 8.25 -8.64
N ARG A 270 -6.96 8.47 -7.39
CA ARG A 270 -7.04 7.42 -6.38
C ARG A 270 -8.21 6.49 -6.66
N PHE A 271 -7.95 5.21 -6.79
CA PHE A 271 -8.97 4.18 -7.07
C PHE A 271 -9.53 3.52 -5.80
N ASP A 272 -8.95 3.81 -4.62
CA ASP A 272 -9.52 3.50 -3.30
C ASP A 272 -10.53 4.56 -2.81
N ARG A 273 -10.86 5.53 -3.69
CA ARG A 273 -11.82 6.60 -3.47
C ARG A 273 -12.92 6.50 -4.52
N SER A 274 -14.16 6.71 -4.10
CA SER A 274 -15.31 6.92 -4.99
C SER A 274 -15.71 8.41 -4.95
N ALA A 275 -16.78 8.77 -5.65
CA ALA A 275 -17.31 10.13 -5.62
C ALA A 275 -17.69 10.60 -4.20
N ASN A 276 -18.19 9.68 -3.36
CA ASN A 276 -18.75 10.01 -2.05
C ASN A 276 -18.07 9.25 -0.89
N GLY A 277 -17.17 8.30 -1.17
CA GLY A 277 -16.74 7.33 -0.18
C GLY A 277 -15.43 6.62 -0.52
N ARG A 278 -15.28 5.39 -0.01
CA ARG A 278 -14.02 4.64 -0.05
C ARG A 278 -14.23 3.19 -0.44
N ARG A 279 -13.15 2.54 -0.87
CA ARG A 279 -13.12 1.11 -1.20
C ARG A 279 -11.98 0.46 -0.43
N ALA A 280 -12.20 -0.72 0.15
CA ALA A 280 -11.14 -1.42 0.85
C ALA A 280 -10.05 -1.79 -0.16
N LEU A 281 -8.81 -1.39 0.13
CA LEU A 281 -7.66 -1.60 -0.73
C LEU A 281 -6.52 -2.10 0.15
N LEU A 282 -5.87 -3.18 -0.28
CA LEU A 282 -4.75 -3.80 0.43
C LEU A 282 -3.59 -4.03 -0.51
N SER A 283 -2.38 -3.74 -0.06
CA SER A 283 -1.16 -4.01 -0.81
C SER A 283 -0.89 -5.51 -0.93
N GLY A 284 -0.17 -5.89 -1.98
CA GLY A 284 0.34 -7.26 -2.14
C GLY A 284 1.23 -7.67 -0.97
N THR A 285 1.96 -6.73 -0.36
CA THR A 285 2.79 -6.97 0.83
C THR A 285 1.94 -7.43 2.02
N ALA A 286 0.82 -6.76 2.30
CA ALA A 286 -0.03 -7.12 3.43
C ALA A 286 -0.75 -8.47 3.21
N ILE A 287 -1.18 -8.74 1.98
CA ILE A 287 -1.77 -10.03 1.60
C ILE A 287 -0.74 -11.15 1.67
N ASP A 288 0.50 -10.89 1.23
CA ASP A 288 1.59 -11.86 1.28
C ASP A 288 1.88 -12.29 2.71
N ALA A 289 2.08 -11.31 3.61
CA ALA A 289 2.37 -11.55 5.02
C ALA A 289 1.33 -12.45 5.70
N GLN A 290 0.06 -12.33 5.32
CA GLN A 290 -1.03 -13.11 5.91
C GLN A 290 -1.26 -14.46 5.22
N PHE A 291 -1.17 -14.53 3.89
CA PHE A 291 -1.71 -15.65 3.13
C PHE A 291 -0.68 -16.42 2.33
N VAL A 292 0.49 -15.86 2.02
CA VAL A 292 1.42 -16.47 1.08
C VAL A 292 2.79 -16.68 1.73
N GLY A 293 3.48 -15.62 2.13
CA GLY A 293 4.81 -15.64 2.71
C GLY A 293 5.89 -16.02 1.69
N VAL A 294 5.95 -15.32 0.56
CA VAL A 294 7.02 -15.55 -0.42
C VAL A 294 8.39 -15.13 0.15
N VAL A 295 9.42 -15.93 -0.13
CA VAL A 295 10.80 -15.66 0.34
C VAL A 295 11.46 -14.57 -0.50
N GLU A 296 11.17 -14.53 -1.80
CA GLU A 296 11.59 -13.48 -2.71
C GLU A 296 10.34 -12.81 -3.29
N PRO A 297 10.17 -11.49 -3.13
CA PRO A 297 8.97 -10.77 -3.55
C PRO A 297 8.92 -10.62 -5.08
N ASP A 298 8.53 -11.71 -5.75
CA ASP A 298 8.23 -11.78 -7.18
C ASP A 298 6.71 -11.78 -7.40
N TRP A 299 6.22 -10.88 -8.25
CA TRP A 299 4.80 -10.77 -8.59
C TRP A 299 4.26 -12.09 -9.15
N ALA A 300 5.03 -12.77 -10.01
CA ALA A 300 4.57 -13.99 -10.65
C ALA A 300 4.41 -15.15 -9.63
N ALA A 301 5.39 -15.37 -8.76
CA ALA A 301 5.31 -16.37 -7.69
C ALA A 301 4.17 -16.08 -6.70
N PHE A 302 4.03 -14.82 -6.29
CA PHE A 302 2.99 -14.36 -5.38
C PHE A 302 1.59 -14.63 -5.96
N ILE A 303 1.33 -14.16 -7.19
CA ILE A 303 -0.01 -14.23 -7.77
C ILE A 303 -0.43 -15.66 -8.10
N ARG A 304 0.50 -16.50 -8.57
CA ARG A 304 0.25 -17.93 -8.79
C ARG A 304 -0.12 -18.64 -7.49
N THR A 305 0.54 -18.30 -6.39
CA THR A 305 0.21 -18.88 -5.07
C THR A 305 -1.13 -18.39 -4.55
N LEU A 306 -1.44 -17.10 -4.70
CA LEU A 306 -2.71 -16.53 -4.26
C LEU A 306 -3.90 -17.14 -5.02
N CYS A 307 -3.76 -17.31 -6.34
CA CYS A 307 -4.73 -18.01 -7.18
C CYS A 307 -4.89 -19.48 -6.80
N ARG A 308 -3.79 -20.22 -6.56
CA ARG A 308 -3.83 -21.61 -6.07
C ARG A 308 -4.55 -21.75 -4.74
N LYS A 309 -4.42 -20.74 -3.85
CA LYS A 309 -5.14 -20.67 -2.58
C LYS A 309 -6.61 -20.22 -2.73
N LYS A 310 -7.09 -20.02 -3.96
CA LYS A 310 -8.46 -19.60 -4.31
C LYS A 310 -8.86 -18.27 -3.66
N ARG A 311 -7.89 -17.36 -3.57
CA ARG A 311 -8.07 -16.01 -3.00
C ARG A 311 -8.32 -14.94 -4.05
N ILE A 312 -7.94 -15.22 -5.29
CA ILE A 312 -8.23 -14.46 -6.51
C ILE A 312 -8.68 -15.45 -7.59
N ASP A 313 -9.29 -14.96 -8.67
CA ASP A 313 -9.57 -15.78 -9.84
C ASP A 313 -8.34 -15.96 -10.75
N SER A 314 -8.50 -16.72 -11.83
CA SER A 314 -7.42 -16.93 -12.81
C SER A 314 -7.22 -15.75 -13.77
N GLY A 315 -8.25 -14.93 -14.00
CA GLY A 315 -8.15 -13.74 -14.84
C GLY A 315 -7.23 -12.69 -14.21
N ASP A 316 -7.43 -12.40 -12.93
CA ASP A 316 -6.56 -11.51 -12.14
C ASP A 316 -5.10 -12.01 -12.13
N ARG A 317 -4.92 -13.34 -12.02
CA ARG A 317 -3.59 -13.94 -12.12
C ARG A 317 -2.96 -13.64 -13.48
N ASP A 318 -3.69 -13.86 -14.56
CA ASP A 318 -3.17 -13.69 -15.91
C ASP A 318 -2.89 -12.21 -16.23
N HIS A 319 -3.69 -11.28 -15.71
CA HIS A 319 -3.42 -9.84 -15.77
C HIS A 319 -2.11 -9.48 -15.06
N VAL A 320 -1.88 -9.94 -13.83
CA VAL A 320 -0.62 -9.63 -13.13
C VAL A 320 0.59 -10.27 -13.82
N LEU A 321 0.47 -11.47 -14.39
CA LEU A 321 1.56 -12.08 -15.17
C LEU A 321 1.89 -11.26 -16.42
N LEU A 322 0.87 -10.72 -17.09
CA LEU A 322 1.03 -9.77 -18.19
C LEU A 322 1.69 -8.46 -17.73
N TRP A 323 1.24 -7.87 -16.62
CA TRP A 323 1.80 -6.63 -16.08
C TRP A 323 3.26 -6.81 -15.65
N HIS A 324 3.59 -7.94 -15.02
CA HIS A 324 4.95 -8.29 -14.65
C HIS A 324 5.86 -8.42 -15.88
N ALA A 325 5.41 -9.15 -16.92
CA ALA A 325 6.16 -9.26 -18.17
C ALA A 325 6.34 -7.88 -18.84
N PHE A 326 5.30 -7.06 -18.91
CA PHE A 326 5.38 -5.69 -19.44
C PHE A 326 6.40 -4.84 -18.65
N GLY A 327 6.35 -4.89 -17.32
CA GLY A 327 7.29 -4.21 -16.43
C GLY A 327 8.74 -4.61 -16.70
N LEU A 328 9.03 -5.90 -16.87
CA LEU A 328 10.37 -6.38 -17.23
C LEU A 328 10.84 -5.80 -18.57
N LEU A 329 9.96 -5.74 -19.58
CA LEU A 329 10.28 -5.28 -20.93
C LEU A 329 10.43 -3.75 -21.04
N ILE A 330 9.85 -2.98 -20.12
CA ILE A 330 10.12 -1.55 -19.99
C ILE A 330 11.26 -1.24 -19.01
N GLY A 331 11.91 -2.25 -18.44
CA GLY A 331 13.00 -2.05 -17.48
C GLY A 331 12.54 -1.48 -16.14
N ASN A 332 11.32 -1.83 -15.70
CA ASN A 332 10.88 -1.57 -14.34
C ASN A 332 11.63 -2.50 -13.37
N SER A 333 12.58 -1.94 -12.63
CA SER A 333 13.37 -2.65 -11.63
C SER A 333 12.81 -2.53 -10.21
N ASP A 334 11.63 -1.95 -10.04
CA ASP A 334 11.01 -1.65 -8.72
C ASP A 334 9.61 -2.29 -8.57
N MET A 335 9.42 -3.48 -9.13
CA MET A 335 8.18 -4.25 -9.03
C MET A 335 8.12 -5.08 -7.73
N HIS A 336 8.14 -4.43 -6.58
CA HIS A 336 7.91 -5.09 -5.29
C HIS A 336 6.41 -5.28 -5.01
N LEU A 337 6.04 -6.16 -4.07
CA LEU A 337 4.63 -6.46 -3.76
C LEU A 337 3.83 -5.26 -3.24
N GLY A 338 4.50 -4.23 -2.72
CA GLY A 338 3.87 -2.96 -2.34
C GLY A 338 3.33 -2.15 -3.53
N ASN A 339 3.71 -2.48 -4.77
CA ASN A 339 3.23 -1.86 -6.01
C ASN A 339 2.13 -2.71 -6.70
N LEU A 340 1.62 -3.73 -6.01
CA LEU A 340 0.36 -4.39 -6.33
C LEU A 340 -0.66 -4.06 -5.26
N SER A 341 -1.91 -3.89 -5.67
CA SER A 341 -3.01 -3.73 -4.71
C SER A 341 -4.24 -4.49 -5.16
N PHE A 342 -5.08 -4.80 -4.18
CA PHE A 342 -6.30 -5.57 -4.39
C PHE A 342 -7.46 -4.97 -3.61
N PHE A 343 -8.63 -4.95 -4.23
CA PHE A 343 -9.88 -4.68 -3.57
C PHE A 343 -10.35 -5.90 -2.77
N THR A 344 -11.10 -5.66 -1.69
CA THR A 344 -11.79 -6.71 -0.95
C THR A 344 -13.02 -6.16 -0.23
N GLU A 345 -14.02 -6.99 0.03
CA GLU A 345 -15.15 -6.63 0.89
C GLU A 345 -15.15 -7.41 2.22
N ASP A 346 -14.58 -8.62 2.18
CA ASP A 346 -14.65 -9.63 3.23
C ASP A 346 -13.29 -10.03 3.81
N TYR A 347 -12.19 -9.50 3.26
CA TYR A 347 -10.80 -9.79 3.66
C TYR A 347 -10.43 -11.28 3.47
N ARG A 348 -11.13 -11.98 2.58
CA ARG A 348 -10.91 -13.39 2.25
C ARG A 348 -10.74 -13.61 0.76
N SER A 349 -11.45 -12.85 -0.05
CA SER A 349 -11.33 -12.84 -1.51
C SER A 349 -10.87 -11.47 -1.96
N PHE A 350 -10.07 -11.46 -3.00
CA PHE A 350 -9.40 -10.28 -3.51
C PHE A 350 -9.68 -10.14 -5.00
N THR A 351 -9.78 -8.90 -5.46
CA THR A 351 -9.86 -8.55 -6.88
C THR A 351 -8.74 -7.59 -7.19
N LEU A 352 -8.03 -7.81 -8.29
CA LEU A 352 -6.92 -6.96 -8.69
C LEU A 352 -7.37 -5.49 -8.82
N ALA A 353 -6.62 -4.56 -8.22
CA ALA A 353 -6.84 -3.13 -8.38
C ALA A 353 -6.06 -2.61 -9.60
N PRO A 354 -6.40 -1.43 -10.15
CA PRO A 354 -5.72 -0.86 -11.30
C PRO A 354 -4.19 -0.80 -11.11
N ALA A 355 -3.43 -1.08 -12.16
CA ALA A 355 -1.98 -0.93 -12.15
C ALA A 355 -1.55 0.53 -11.89
N TYR A 356 -0.45 0.69 -11.16
CA TYR A 356 0.23 1.96 -10.87
C TYR A 356 1.73 1.68 -10.71
N ASP A 357 2.57 2.73 -10.68
CA ASP A 357 4.03 2.57 -10.55
C ASP A 357 4.69 1.71 -11.64
N MET A 358 4.17 1.81 -12.86
CA MET A 358 4.72 1.13 -14.04
C MET A 358 5.62 2.09 -14.80
N LEU A 359 6.93 2.05 -14.55
CA LEU A 359 7.89 2.98 -15.15
C LEU A 359 9.30 2.37 -15.25
N PRO A 360 10.17 2.91 -16.12
CA PRO A 360 11.47 2.32 -16.43
C PRO A 360 12.52 2.67 -15.34
N MET A 361 12.29 2.20 -14.11
CA MET A 361 13.13 2.51 -12.93
C MET A 361 14.59 2.11 -13.05
N ARG A 362 14.92 1.21 -13.99
CA ARG A 362 16.31 0.92 -14.35
C ARG A 362 17.09 2.18 -14.70
N TRP A 363 16.47 3.21 -15.26
CA TRP A 363 17.14 4.47 -15.61
C TRP A 363 16.95 5.59 -14.57
N SER A 364 16.50 5.26 -13.36
CA SER A 364 16.54 6.17 -12.22
C SER A 364 17.97 6.63 -11.89
N PRO A 365 18.15 7.89 -11.43
CA PRO A 365 19.43 8.33 -10.92
C PRO A 365 19.93 7.40 -9.81
N ALA A 366 21.25 7.20 -9.71
CA ALA A 366 21.83 6.51 -8.56
C ALA A 366 21.55 7.28 -7.26
N ARG A 367 21.74 6.65 -6.09
CA ARG A 367 21.49 7.29 -4.78
C ARG A 367 22.21 8.63 -4.59
N GLY A 368 23.36 8.83 -5.23
CA GLY A 368 24.11 10.10 -5.23
C GLY A 368 23.64 11.14 -6.26
N GLY A 369 22.57 10.87 -7.01
CA GLY A 369 22.07 11.72 -8.11
C GLY A 369 22.79 11.51 -9.46
N GLU A 370 23.77 10.62 -9.53
CA GLU A 370 24.49 10.35 -10.78
C GLU A 370 23.58 9.67 -11.82
N ILE A 371 23.67 10.14 -13.07
CA ILE A 371 23.03 9.48 -14.20
C ILE A 371 23.97 8.41 -14.74
N VAL A 372 23.65 7.16 -14.43
CA VAL A 372 24.42 6.00 -14.89
C VAL A 372 23.78 5.46 -16.16
N GLU A 373 24.58 5.28 -17.20
CA GLU A 373 24.15 4.58 -18.41
C GLU A 373 23.94 3.09 -18.11
N ARG A 374 22.76 2.58 -18.48
CA ARG A 374 22.38 1.18 -18.28
C ARG A 374 21.68 0.66 -19.52
N GLN A 375 21.88 -0.60 -19.80
CA GLN A 375 21.18 -1.31 -20.87
C GLN A 375 19.98 -2.06 -20.29
N LEU A 376 18.94 -2.23 -21.11
CA LEU A 376 17.84 -3.10 -20.78
C LEU A 376 18.35 -4.54 -20.69
N ASP A 377 18.13 -5.18 -19.55
CA ASP A 377 18.40 -6.60 -19.34
C ASP A 377 17.08 -7.29 -19.05
N ILE A 378 16.65 -8.17 -19.96
CA ILE A 378 15.38 -8.89 -19.89
C ILE A 378 15.67 -10.32 -19.39
N PRO A 379 15.30 -10.63 -18.13
CA PRO A 379 15.55 -11.94 -17.56
C PRO A 379 14.56 -12.96 -18.12
N LEU A 380 14.94 -13.67 -19.19
CA LEU A 380 14.08 -14.65 -19.89
C LEU A 380 13.40 -15.66 -18.95
N ARG A 381 14.09 -16.07 -17.88
CA ARG A 381 13.58 -17.03 -16.88
C ARG A 381 12.36 -16.53 -16.09
N LEU A 382 12.15 -15.21 -16.05
CA LEU A 382 11.05 -14.58 -15.31
C LEU A 382 9.86 -14.23 -16.23
N LEU A 383 10.01 -14.45 -17.55
CA LEU A 383 8.94 -14.19 -18.50
C LEU A 383 7.96 -15.36 -18.49
N ASP A 384 6.68 -15.04 -18.35
CA ASP A 384 5.60 -15.99 -18.60
C ASP A 384 5.38 -16.11 -20.11
N ASN A 385 5.51 -17.32 -20.66
CA ASN A 385 5.38 -17.56 -22.09
C ASN A 385 3.99 -17.19 -22.64
N ALA A 386 2.93 -17.37 -21.84
CA ALA A 386 1.56 -17.10 -22.30
C ALA A 386 1.30 -15.59 -22.41
N SER A 387 1.87 -14.79 -21.49
CA SER A 387 1.70 -13.33 -21.49
C SER A 387 2.76 -12.58 -22.31
N PHE A 388 3.87 -13.23 -22.68
CA PHE A 388 5.05 -12.57 -23.25
C PHE A 388 4.75 -11.79 -24.54
N GLU A 389 4.02 -12.41 -25.49
CA GLU A 389 3.77 -11.79 -26.80
C GLU A 389 2.95 -10.49 -26.66
N THR A 390 1.88 -10.53 -25.87
CA THR A 390 1.07 -9.34 -25.55
C THR A 390 1.90 -8.29 -24.82
N ALA A 391 2.70 -8.69 -23.82
CA ALA A 391 3.59 -7.79 -23.10
C ALA A 391 4.60 -7.11 -24.02
N ALA A 392 5.13 -7.83 -25.01
CA ALA A 392 6.10 -7.31 -25.96
C ALA A 392 5.49 -6.27 -26.90
N VAL A 393 4.27 -6.51 -27.40
CA VAL A 393 3.52 -5.51 -28.18
C VAL A 393 3.27 -4.25 -27.35
N MET A 394 2.85 -4.39 -26.09
CA MET A 394 2.67 -3.26 -25.17
C MET A 394 3.99 -2.50 -24.96
N ALA A 395 5.09 -3.21 -24.72
CA ALA A 395 6.40 -2.59 -24.49
C ALA A 395 6.94 -1.86 -25.73
N GLU A 396 6.73 -2.43 -26.93
CA GLU A 396 7.10 -1.79 -28.20
C GLU A 396 6.32 -0.49 -28.42
N ASP A 397 5.01 -0.48 -28.16
CA ASP A 397 4.19 0.74 -28.22
C ASP A 397 4.68 1.78 -27.20
N PHE A 398 4.90 1.36 -25.95
CA PHE A 398 5.47 2.22 -24.91
C PHE A 398 6.77 2.90 -25.35
N TRP A 399 7.76 2.13 -25.83
CA TRP A 399 9.04 2.69 -26.25
C TRP A 399 8.91 3.56 -27.49
N CYS A 400 8.02 3.23 -28.43
CA CYS A 400 7.70 4.10 -29.56
C CYS A 400 7.15 5.46 -29.11
N ARG A 401 6.23 5.48 -28.13
CA ARG A 401 5.70 6.72 -27.56
C ARG A 401 6.76 7.52 -26.81
N VAL A 402 7.56 6.86 -25.97
CA VAL A 402 8.68 7.51 -25.25
C VAL A 402 9.65 8.16 -26.23
N ARG A 403 9.98 7.51 -27.34
CA ARG A 403 10.85 8.08 -28.38
C ARG A 403 10.25 9.32 -29.05
N GLY A 404 8.94 9.31 -29.28
CA GLY A 404 8.22 10.36 -29.99
C GLY A 404 7.61 11.46 -29.12
N PHE A 405 7.71 11.38 -27.79
CA PHE A 405 7.05 12.34 -26.90
C PHE A 405 7.84 13.64 -26.80
N ASP A 406 7.25 14.74 -27.28
CA ASP A 406 7.94 16.04 -27.40
C ASP A 406 8.51 16.56 -26.07
N ALA A 407 7.80 16.38 -24.95
CA ALA A 407 8.25 16.86 -23.64
C ALA A 407 9.54 16.16 -23.15
N LEU A 408 9.87 14.99 -23.69
CA LEU A 408 11.13 14.29 -23.41
C LEU A 408 12.31 14.85 -24.23
N GLU A 409 12.06 15.70 -25.23
CA GLU A 409 13.06 16.34 -26.10
C GLU A 409 14.14 15.36 -26.59
N ARG A 410 13.75 14.14 -26.95
CA ARG A 410 14.65 13.04 -27.38
C ARG A 410 15.65 12.55 -26.33
N ARG A 411 15.62 13.01 -25.07
CA ARG A 411 16.54 12.58 -23.99
C ARG A 411 16.47 11.07 -23.69
N PHE A 412 15.32 10.45 -23.98
CA PHE A 412 15.11 9.01 -23.89
C PHE A 412 15.17 8.27 -25.23
N SER A 413 15.42 8.95 -26.36
CA SER A 413 15.36 8.33 -27.69
C SER A 413 16.36 7.18 -27.82
N ALA A 414 17.61 7.39 -27.41
CA ALA A 414 18.63 6.33 -27.49
C ALA A 414 18.32 5.14 -26.57
N ILE A 415 17.72 5.40 -25.40
CA ILE A 415 17.24 4.36 -24.47
C ILE A 415 16.12 3.55 -25.13
N ALA A 416 15.13 4.24 -25.72
CA ALA A 416 14.01 3.62 -26.39
C ALA A 416 14.46 2.78 -27.61
N ASP A 417 15.37 3.29 -28.43
CA ASP A 417 15.89 2.56 -29.60
C ASP A 417 16.66 1.30 -29.16
N ALA A 418 17.48 1.40 -28.11
CA ALA A 418 18.17 0.23 -27.55
C ALA A 418 17.20 -0.79 -26.94
N ALA A 419 16.16 -0.33 -26.24
CA ALA A 419 15.14 -1.20 -25.67
C ALA A 419 14.33 -1.93 -26.74
N LEU A 420 13.94 -1.26 -27.81
CA LEU A 420 13.24 -1.85 -28.96
C LEU A 420 14.09 -2.95 -29.63
N LEU A 421 15.38 -2.71 -29.83
CA LEU A 421 16.30 -3.71 -30.37
C LEU A 421 16.41 -4.94 -29.47
N GLU A 422 16.46 -4.72 -28.16
CA GLU A 422 16.57 -5.78 -27.16
C GLU A 422 15.29 -6.62 -27.05
N ILE A 423 14.12 -5.98 -27.06
CA ILE A 423 12.82 -6.68 -27.12
C ILE A 423 12.74 -7.53 -28.39
N ALA A 424 13.08 -6.98 -29.56
CA ALA A 424 13.08 -7.73 -30.81
C ALA A 424 14.04 -8.94 -30.77
N ARG A 425 15.21 -8.79 -30.12
CA ARG A 425 16.16 -9.89 -29.89
C ARG A 425 15.56 -10.98 -29.01
N VAL A 426 14.91 -10.61 -27.92
CA VAL A 426 14.26 -11.54 -26.99
C VAL A 426 13.09 -12.26 -27.64
N ARG A 427 12.23 -11.55 -28.38
CA ARG A 427 11.13 -12.17 -29.14
C ARG A 427 11.61 -13.25 -30.09
N ARG A 428 12.69 -13.00 -30.85
CA ARG A 428 13.31 -14.01 -31.73
C ARG A 428 13.87 -15.21 -30.97
N LYS A 429 14.33 -15.04 -29.73
CA LYS A 429 14.79 -16.16 -28.90
C LYS A 429 13.61 -16.98 -28.40
N VAL A 430 12.58 -16.34 -27.83
CA VAL A 430 11.39 -17.04 -27.32
C VAL A 430 10.71 -17.85 -28.44
N ALA A 431 10.60 -17.28 -29.64
CA ALA A 431 10.05 -17.99 -30.80
C ALA A 431 10.81 -19.27 -31.20
N LYS A 432 12.12 -19.36 -30.88
CA LYS A 432 12.93 -20.56 -31.15
C LYS A 432 12.74 -21.68 -30.11
N PHE A 433 12.26 -21.34 -28.91
CA PHE A 433 12.00 -22.28 -27.82
C PHE A 433 10.52 -22.65 -27.67
N ALA A 434 9.63 -22.00 -28.43
CA ALA A 434 8.20 -22.29 -28.48
C ALA A 434 7.82 -23.36 -29.54
N LEU A 435 8.83 -23.93 -30.21
CA LEU A 435 8.77 -25.18 -30.99
C LEU A 435 9.26 -26.33 -30.11
#